data_AF-A0A5D2HB95-F1
#
_entry.id   AF-A0A5D2HB95-F1
#
_cell.length_a   1.000
_cell.length_b   1.000
_cell.length_c   1.000
_cell.angle_alpha   90.00
_cell.angle_beta   90.00
_cell.angle_gamma   90.00
#
_symmetry.space_group_name_H-M   'P 1'
#
loop_
_entity.id
_entity.type
_entity.pdbx_description
1 polymer ?
#
loop_
_entity_poly.entity_id
_entity_poly.type
_entity_poly.pdbx_seq_one_letter_code
_entity_poly.pdbx_strand_id
1 'polypeptide(L)'
;MISHYDRKTKKCMHYAVNACLAPLYSVEGMHVITVEGVGNHKCGLHPIQESLARSHGSQCGFCTPGFIMSLYALLRSSETPPTEEQIEESLAGNLCRCTGYRPIVVLMSILLSIFLPWTRPFEYVKEFNQAHRRDDDIAIVNAGMCVCLQEKSEEWVISDASVAYGGVAPLSLCAIKTE
;
A
#
# COMPACT_ATOMS: atom_id res chain seq x y z
N MET A 1 -1.82 2.38 -3.98
CA MET A 1 -1.25 3.41 -4.88
C MET A 1 -0.65 2.69 -6.06
N ILE A 2 -0.75 3.25 -7.26
CA ILE A 2 -0.04 2.75 -8.43
C ILE A 2 0.93 3.80 -8.96
N SER A 3 2.02 3.33 -9.54
CA SER A 3 3.04 4.18 -10.16
C SER A 3 3.35 3.67 -11.56
N HIS A 4 3.48 4.58 -12.53
CA HIS A 4 3.94 4.24 -13.87
C HIS A 4 4.78 5.36 -14.46
N TYR A 5 5.66 5.02 -15.39
CA TYR A 5 6.48 6.01 -16.10
C TYR A 5 5.72 6.54 -17.32
N ASP A 6 5.36 7.83 -17.29
CA ASP A 6 4.76 8.49 -18.44
C ASP A 6 5.86 8.92 -19.42
N ARG A 7 5.86 8.30 -20.61
CA ARG A 7 6.84 8.56 -21.66
C ARG A 7 6.72 9.96 -22.27
N LYS A 8 5.53 10.58 -22.22
CA LYS A 8 5.31 11.92 -22.79
C LYS A 8 5.92 12.99 -21.89
N THR A 9 5.60 12.93 -20.60
CA THR A 9 6.12 13.88 -19.60
C THR A 9 7.51 13.52 -19.11
N LYS A 10 7.99 12.29 -19.39
CA LYS A 10 9.25 11.72 -18.87
C LYS A 10 9.33 11.75 -17.34
N LYS A 11 8.19 11.58 -16.67
CA LYS A 11 8.09 11.56 -15.21
C LYS A 11 7.43 10.26 -14.73
N CYS A 12 7.81 9.82 -13.53
CA CYS A 12 7.05 8.80 -12.81
C CYS A 12 5.79 9.45 -12.23
N MET A 13 4.63 8.94 -12.61
CA MET A 13 3.33 9.38 -12.11
C MET A 13 2.91 8.47 -10.97
N HIS A 14 2.39 9.06 -9.89
CA HIS A 14 1.91 8.34 -8.71
C HIS A 14 0.49 8.78 -8.37
N TYR A 15 -0.41 7.84 -8.11
CA TYR A 15 -1.77 8.19 -7.68
C TYR A 15 -2.43 7.04 -6.91
N ALA A 16 -3.37 7.41 -6.05
CA ALA A 16 -4.21 6.45 -5.35
C ALA A 16 -5.30 5.92 -6.29
N VAL A 17 -5.65 4.64 -6.14
CA VAL A 17 -6.73 3.99 -6.88
C VAL A 17 -7.53 3.11 -5.94
N ASN A 18 -8.82 3.03 -6.19
CA ASN A 18 -9.71 2.11 -5.49
C ASN A 18 -9.54 0.71 -6.09
N ALA A 19 -8.88 -0.18 -5.36
CA ALA A 19 -8.59 -1.54 -5.83
C ALA A 19 -9.87 -2.33 -6.20
N CYS A 20 -10.99 -2.05 -5.52
CA CYS A 20 -12.28 -2.69 -5.82
C CYS A 20 -12.85 -2.33 -7.20
N LEU A 21 -12.43 -1.20 -7.78
CA LEU A 21 -12.91 -0.70 -9.07
C LEU A 21 -11.83 -0.78 -10.16
N ALA A 22 -10.60 -1.16 -9.84
CA ALA A 22 -9.50 -1.27 -10.80
C ALA A 22 -9.40 -2.72 -11.33
N PRO A 23 -9.76 -2.98 -12.60
CA PRO A 23 -9.57 -4.29 -13.19
C PRO A 23 -8.08 -4.65 -13.26
N LEU A 24 -7.73 -5.92 -13.09
CA LEU A 24 -6.33 -6.36 -13.06
C LEU A 24 -5.53 -5.93 -14.31
N TYR A 25 -6.14 -6.01 -15.50
CA TYR A 25 -5.46 -5.62 -16.73
C TYR A 25 -5.16 -4.12 -16.83
N SER A 26 -5.85 -3.26 -16.06
CA SER A 26 -5.61 -1.81 -16.11
C SER A 26 -4.35 -1.38 -15.35
N VAL A 27 -3.77 -2.28 -14.55
CA VAL A 27 -2.55 -2.04 -13.79
C VAL A 27 -1.34 -2.80 -14.35
N GLU A 28 -1.49 -3.41 -15.53
CA GLU A 28 -0.39 -4.09 -16.22
C GLU A 28 0.80 -3.15 -16.45
N GLY A 29 1.99 -3.59 -16.04
CA GLY A 29 3.23 -2.80 -16.16
C GLY A 29 3.33 -1.62 -15.18
N MET A 30 2.43 -1.51 -14.20
CA MET A 30 2.48 -0.50 -13.15
C MET A 30 3.07 -1.08 -11.86
N HIS A 31 3.75 -0.24 -11.07
CA HIS A 31 4.21 -0.60 -9.75
C HIS A 31 3.09 -0.36 -8.73
N VAL A 32 2.59 -1.44 -8.13
CA VAL A 32 1.52 -1.41 -7.12
C VAL A 32 2.15 -1.39 -5.73
N ILE A 33 1.69 -0.45 -4.89
CA ILE A 33 2.08 -0.35 -3.49
C ILE A 33 0.81 -0.36 -2.64
N THR A 34 0.77 -1.26 -1.65
CA THR A 34 -0.26 -1.35 -0.61
C THR A 34 0.27 -0.82 0.73
N VAL A 35 -0.57 -0.78 1.76
CA VAL A 35 -0.22 -0.22 3.07
C VAL A 35 0.96 -0.94 3.74
N GLU A 36 1.09 -2.25 3.49
CA GLU A 36 2.16 -3.10 3.99
C GLU A 36 3.53 -2.72 3.39
N GLY A 37 3.52 -2.26 2.13
CA GLY A 37 4.71 -1.76 1.44
C GLY A 37 5.14 -0.35 1.87
N VAL A 38 4.26 0.38 2.56
CA VAL A 38 4.58 1.71 3.12
C VAL A 38 5.35 1.56 4.44
N GLY A 39 4.93 0.64 5.32
CA GLY A 39 5.58 0.38 6.60
C GLY A 39 4.82 -0.65 7.43
N ASN A 40 5.52 -1.30 8.36
CA ASN A 40 4.95 -2.38 9.18
C ASN A 40 5.75 -2.58 10.50
N HIS A 41 5.23 -3.41 11.41
CA HIS A 41 5.87 -3.65 12.70
C HIS A 41 7.26 -4.31 12.65
N LYS A 42 7.61 -4.99 11.56
CA LYS A 42 8.92 -5.64 11.40
C LYS A 42 9.99 -4.67 10.96
N CYS A 43 9.66 -3.79 10.01
CA CYS A 43 10.62 -2.88 9.36
C CYS A 43 10.55 -1.44 9.89
N GLY A 44 9.58 -1.15 10.77
CA GLY A 44 9.28 0.19 11.25
C GLY A 44 8.04 0.77 10.59
N LEU A 45 7.31 1.57 11.35
CA LEU A 45 6.17 2.30 10.85
C LEU A 45 6.66 3.51 10.05
N HIS A 46 5.94 3.77 8.97
CA HIS A 46 6.16 4.94 8.17
C HIS A 46 5.69 6.20 8.91
N PRO A 47 6.30 7.39 8.71
CA PRO A 47 5.88 8.61 9.40
C PRO A 47 4.38 8.94 9.28
N ILE A 48 3.74 8.64 8.14
CA ILE A 48 2.26 8.75 8.00
C ILE A 48 1.53 7.83 8.99
N GLN A 49 1.98 6.58 9.12
CA GLN A 49 1.36 5.58 9.99
C GLN A 49 1.53 5.96 11.46
N GLU A 50 2.74 6.41 11.85
CA GLU A 50 3.00 6.88 13.21
C GLU A 50 2.18 8.14 13.55
N SER A 51 2.16 9.09 12.62
CA SER A 51 1.40 10.34 12.72
C SER A 51 -0.09 10.06 12.99
N LEU A 52 -0.70 9.18 12.20
CA LEU A 52 -2.11 8.82 12.35
C LEU A 52 -2.38 8.11 13.69
N ALA A 53 -1.48 7.22 14.11
CA ALA A 53 -1.61 6.49 15.38
C ALA A 53 -1.50 7.42 16.59
N ARG A 54 -0.49 8.31 16.62
CA ARG A 54 -0.27 9.26 17.72
C ARG A 54 -1.39 10.28 17.87
N SER A 55 -2.09 10.58 16.78
CA SER A 55 -3.15 11.60 16.76
C SER A 55 -4.54 11.05 17.06
N HIS A 56 -4.65 9.78 17.46
CA HIS A 56 -5.94 9.10 17.59
C HIS A 56 -6.76 9.15 16.28
N GLY A 57 -6.08 9.21 15.14
CA GLY A 57 -6.66 9.18 13.79
C GLY A 57 -7.16 7.78 13.38
N SER A 58 -6.98 6.79 14.24
CA SER A 58 -7.48 5.42 14.06
C SER A 58 -8.23 4.97 15.32
N GLN A 59 -9.45 4.45 15.14
CA GLN A 59 -10.25 3.83 16.19
C GLN A 59 -10.51 2.35 15.86
N CYS A 60 -11.47 2.07 14.97
CA CYS A 60 -11.72 0.70 14.50
C CYS A 60 -10.67 0.20 13.50
N GLY A 61 -9.86 1.10 12.94
CA GLY A 61 -8.78 0.77 12.01
C GLY A 61 -9.19 0.43 10.58
N PHE A 62 -10.47 0.16 10.30
CA PHE A 62 -10.89 -0.36 8.99
C PHE A 62 -10.56 0.57 7.81
N CYS A 63 -10.82 1.87 7.96
CA CYS A 63 -10.55 2.86 6.91
C CYS A 63 -9.07 3.31 6.88
N THR A 64 -8.28 3.00 7.92
CA THR A 64 -6.93 3.52 8.12
C THR A 64 -6.00 3.25 6.92
N PRO A 65 -5.96 2.05 6.32
CA PRO A 65 -5.16 1.80 5.12
C PRO A 65 -5.50 2.74 3.95
N GLY A 66 -6.78 3.02 3.71
CA GLY A 66 -7.20 3.93 2.63
C GLY A 66 -6.67 5.35 2.83
N PHE A 67 -6.86 5.91 4.03
CA PHE A 67 -6.33 7.23 4.40
C PHE A 67 -4.81 7.32 4.26
N ILE A 68 -4.08 6.29 4.73
CA ILE A 68 -2.62 6.23 4.59
C ILE A 68 -2.22 6.22 3.12
N MET A 69 -2.86 5.38 2.30
CA MET A 69 -2.49 5.23 0.89
C MET A 69 -2.82 6.46 0.04
N SER A 70 -3.94 7.14 0.33
CA SER A 70 -4.30 8.39 -0.34
C SER A 70 -3.30 9.50 -0.05
N LEU A 71 -2.93 9.68 1.21
CA LEU A 71 -1.93 10.69 1.57
C LEU A 71 -0.55 10.35 1.05
N TYR A 72 -0.16 9.08 1.15
CA TYR A 72 1.13 8.63 0.64
C TYR A 72 1.25 8.90 -0.85
N ALA A 73 0.18 8.68 -1.62
CA ALA A 73 0.15 9.03 -3.03
C ALA A 73 0.25 10.54 -3.27
N LEU A 74 -0.47 11.35 -2.50
CA LEU A 74 -0.38 12.82 -2.59
C LEU A 74 1.06 13.29 -2.33
N LEU A 75 1.63 12.90 -1.20
CA LEU A 75 3.00 13.30 -0.82
C LEU A 75 4.05 12.79 -1.80
N ARG A 76 3.80 11.67 -2.46
CA ARG A 76 4.70 11.15 -3.49
C ARG A 76 4.68 12.00 -4.76
N SER A 77 3.51 12.50 -5.12
CA SER A 77 3.27 13.28 -6.33
C SER A 77 3.59 14.77 -6.18
N SER A 78 3.66 15.27 -4.96
CA SER A 78 3.93 16.69 -4.70
C SER A 78 5.44 16.98 -4.66
N GLU A 79 5.88 17.97 -5.44
CA GLU A 79 7.25 18.49 -5.41
C GLU A 79 7.49 19.42 -4.20
N THR A 80 6.41 20.04 -3.69
CA THR A 80 6.39 20.89 -2.50
C THR A 80 5.42 20.30 -1.46
N PRO A 81 5.51 20.70 -0.18
CA PRO A 81 4.50 20.32 0.82
C PRO A 81 3.09 20.68 0.32
N PRO A 82 2.12 19.73 0.33
CA PRO A 82 0.77 19.99 -0.15
C PRO A 82 0.03 20.96 0.77
N THR A 83 -0.88 21.75 0.20
CA THR A 83 -1.76 22.63 0.98
C THR A 83 -2.81 21.82 1.74
N GLU A 84 -3.43 22.41 2.76
CA GLU A 84 -4.52 21.79 3.51
C GLU A 84 -5.68 21.40 2.59
N GLU A 85 -6.03 22.26 1.63
CA GLU A 85 -7.05 22.01 0.61
C GLU A 85 -6.72 20.77 -0.25
N GLN A 86 -5.46 20.62 -0.69
CA GLN A 86 -5.03 19.45 -1.45
C GLN A 86 -5.07 18.17 -0.63
N ILE A 87 -4.78 18.26 0.66
CA ILE A 87 -4.90 17.13 1.59
C ILE A 87 -6.37 16.75 1.72
N GLU A 88 -7.27 17.69 2.02
CA GLU A 88 -8.70 17.43 2.12
C GLU A 88 -9.26 16.79 0.84
N GLU A 89 -8.90 17.31 -0.32
CA GLU A 89 -9.33 16.76 -1.62
C GLU A 89 -8.82 15.34 -1.83
N SER A 90 -7.55 15.05 -1.51
CA SER A 90 -6.98 13.70 -1.62
C SER A 90 -7.67 12.68 -0.70
N LEU A 91 -8.27 13.15 0.39
CA LEU A 91 -8.94 12.33 1.39
C LEU A 91 -10.45 12.23 1.20
N ALA A 92 -11.05 13.06 0.33
CA ALA A 92 -12.49 13.10 0.11
C ALA A 92 -13.10 11.74 -0.30
N GLY A 93 -12.30 10.89 -0.96
CA GLY A 93 -12.69 9.52 -1.33
C GLY A 93 -12.62 8.48 -0.21
N ASN A 94 -12.11 8.83 0.97
CA ASN A 94 -11.95 7.93 2.11
C ASN A 94 -12.99 8.22 3.19
N LEU A 95 -13.84 7.24 3.49
CA LEU A 95 -14.90 7.40 4.47
C LEU A 95 -14.47 6.91 5.85
N CYS A 96 -14.68 7.73 6.89
CA CYS A 96 -14.52 7.35 8.28
C CYS A 96 -15.79 7.61 9.07
N ARG A 97 -16.29 6.57 9.77
CA ARG A 97 -17.46 6.69 10.65
C ARG A 97 -17.11 6.92 12.12
N CYS A 98 -15.85 6.69 12.50
CA CYS A 98 -15.43 6.67 13.91
C CYS A 98 -14.83 7.99 14.41
N THR A 99 -13.94 8.62 13.63
CA THR A 99 -13.08 9.70 14.13
C THR A 99 -13.62 11.10 13.89
N GLY A 100 -14.62 11.26 13.03
CA GLY A 100 -15.12 12.59 12.64
C GLY A 100 -14.11 13.43 11.86
N TYR A 101 -13.13 12.81 11.19
CA TYR A 101 -12.13 13.38 10.27
C TYR A 101 -11.12 14.39 10.84
N ARG A 102 -11.51 15.22 11.81
CA ARG A 102 -10.63 16.26 12.37
C ARG A 102 -9.28 15.74 12.87
N PRO A 103 -9.19 14.58 13.57
CA PRO A 103 -7.89 14.04 14.00
C PRO A 103 -7.01 13.54 12.85
N ILE A 104 -7.61 13.28 11.68
CA ILE A 104 -6.95 12.78 10.49
C ILE A 104 -6.38 13.97 9.70
N VAL A 105 -7.21 14.96 9.35
CA VAL A 105 -6.80 16.09 8.48
C VAL A 105 -5.73 16.97 9.11
N VAL A 106 -5.90 17.34 10.40
CA VAL A 106 -5.04 18.35 11.06
C VAL A 106 -3.55 17.96 11.11
N LEU A 107 -3.22 16.67 11.22
CA LEU A 107 -1.82 16.26 11.32
C LEU A 107 -1.18 15.97 9.96
N MET A 108 -1.98 15.68 8.95
CA MET A 108 -1.49 15.33 7.62
C MET A 108 -0.89 16.56 6.92
N SER A 109 -1.24 17.76 7.38
CA SER A 109 -0.66 19.06 7.02
C SER A 109 0.77 19.28 7.55
N ILE A 110 1.24 18.44 8.48
CA ILE A 110 2.53 18.63 9.19
C ILE A 110 3.63 17.69 8.63
N LEU A 111 3.28 16.69 7.82
CA LEU A 111 4.23 15.70 7.35
C LEU A 111 5.06 16.19 6.15
N LEU A 112 6.33 16.52 6.40
CA LEU A 112 7.20 17.21 5.45
C LEU A 112 7.99 16.30 4.48
N SER A 113 8.32 15.06 4.85
CA SER A 113 9.09 14.15 3.98
C SER A 113 9.00 12.66 4.38
N ILE A 114 9.28 11.78 3.41
CA ILE A 114 9.08 10.33 3.44
C ILE A 114 10.20 9.61 2.68
N PHE A 115 10.67 8.46 3.20
CA PHE A 115 11.63 7.57 2.54
C PHE A 115 10.94 6.37 1.87
N LEU A 116 11.38 5.99 0.67
CA LEU A 116 10.73 5.00 -0.20
C LEU A 116 11.73 3.93 -0.65
N PRO A 117 11.52 2.64 -0.37
CA PRO A 117 12.35 1.59 -0.93
C PRO A 117 11.96 1.32 -2.39
N TRP A 118 12.95 1.35 -3.29
CA TRP A 118 12.80 0.93 -4.68
C TRP A 118 13.04 -0.56 -4.80
N THR A 119 12.33 -1.23 -5.73
CA THR A 119 12.65 -2.60 -6.12
C THR A 119 14.06 -2.68 -6.66
N ARG A 120 14.81 -3.69 -6.22
CA ARG A 120 16.18 -3.95 -6.66
C ARG A 120 16.17 -4.70 -8.01
N PRO A 121 17.26 -4.66 -8.79
CA PRO A 121 17.40 -5.53 -9.95
C PRO A 121 17.16 -6.98 -9.56
N PHE A 122 16.36 -7.70 -10.35
CA PHE A 122 16.00 -9.12 -10.14
C PHE A 122 15.09 -9.41 -8.93
N GLU A 123 14.46 -8.38 -8.37
CA GLU A 123 13.40 -8.50 -7.36
C GLU A 123 12.02 -8.49 -8.04
N TYR A 124 11.28 -9.59 -7.90
CA TYR A 124 9.96 -9.80 -8.49
C TYR A 124 8.89 -9.79 -7.41
N VAL A 125 7.89 -8.92 -7.57
CA VAL A 125 6.74 -8.82 -6.65
C VAL A 125 5.47 -9.25 -7.38
N LYS A 126 4.66 -10.11 -6.76
CA LYS A 126 3.38 -10.55 -7.31
C LYS A 126 2.32 -10.62 -6.22
N GLU A 127 1.17 -10.02 -6.51
CA GLU A 127 0.00 -9.95 -5.63
C GLU A 127 -1.08 -10.94 -6.07
N PHE A 128 -1.80 -11.48 -5.09
CA PHE A 128 -2.93 -12.38 -5.24
C PHE A 128 -4.08 -11.85 -4.39
N ASN A 129 -5.25 -11.69 -5.01
CA ASN A 129 -6.46 -11.28 -4.34
C ASN A 129 -7.49 -12.41 -4.45
N GLN A 130 -7.92 -12.97 -3.32
CA GLN A 130 -9.10 -13.85 -3.28
C GLN A 130 -10.30 -13.08 -2.74
N ALA A 131 -11.27 -12.83 -3.63
CA ALA A 131 -12.57 -12.26 -3.29
C ALA A 131 -13.69 -13.15 -3.83
N HIS A 132 -14.54 -13.68 -2.94
CA HIS A 132 -15.82 -14.27 -3.34
C HIS A 132 -16.87 -13.14 -3.36
N ARG A 133 -17.16 -12.64 -4.58
CA ARG A 133 -18.12 -11.54 -4.81
C ARG A 133 -19.56 -12.01 -4.59
N ARG A 134 -20.06 -12.01 -3.35
CA ARG A 134 -21.48 -11.69 -3.11
C ARG A 134 -21.87 -11.36 -1.68
N ASP A 135 -21.13 -11.84 -0.68
CA ASP A 135 -21.65 -11.78 0.69
C ASP A 135 -20.76 -11.01 1.69
N ASP A 136 -19.55 -10.60 1.32
CA ASP A 136 -18.62 -9.86 2.21
C ASP A 136 -17.92 -8.68 1.50
N ASP A 137 -18.08 -7.47 2.04
CA ASP A 137 -17.45 -6.21 1.57
C ASP A 137 -15.98 -6.03 2.05
N ILE A 138 -15.35 -7.10 2.53
CA ILE A 138 -13.96 -7.10 3.03
C ILE A 138 -13.16 -8.10 2.20
N ALA A 139 -12.03 -7.68 1.61
CA ALA A 139 -11.11 -8.60 0.95
C ALA A 139 -10.61 -9.63 1.99
N ILE A 140 -11.06 -10.88 1.86
CA ILE A 140 -10.83 -11.89 2.90
C ILE A 140 -9.35 -12.32 2.94
N VAL A 141 -8.63 -12.28 1.81
CA VAL A 141 -7.18 -12.52 1.78
C VAL A 141 -6.49 -11.75 0.65
N ASN A 142 -5.56 -10.86 0.99
CA ASN A 142 -4.56 -10.32 0.06
C ASN A 142 -3.25 -11.07 0.31
N ALA A 143 -2.73 -11.84 -0.65
CA ALA A 143 -1.39 -12.40 -0.53
C ALA A 143 -0.42 -11.64 -1.45
N GLY A 144 0.78 -11.35 -1.00
CA GLY A 144 1.85 -10.79 -1.80
C GLY A 144 3.06 -11.69 -1.68
N MET A 145 3.72 -11.99 -2.79
CA MET A 145 5.03 -12.64 -2.79
C MET A 145 6.07 -11.70 -3.37
N CYS A 146 7.23 -11.62 -2.73
CA CYS A 146 8.43 -11.01 -3.25
C CYS A 146 9.49 -12.11 -3.39
N VAL A 147 10.15 -12.17 -4.55
CA VAL A 147 11.18 -13.16 -4.86
C VAL A 147 12.40 -12.43 -5.43
N CYS A 148 13.57 -12.62 -4.83
CA CYS A 148 14.84 -12.19 -5.39
C CYS A 148 15.48 -13.34 -6.15
N LEU A 149 15.86 -13.08 -7.41
CA LEU A 149 16.61 -14.01 -8.24
C LEU A 149 18.09 -13.63 -8.26
N GLN A 150 18.95 -14.64 -8.27
CA GLN A 150 20.39 -14.51 -8.44
C GLN A 150 20.86 -15.51 -9.50
N GLU A 151 21.75 -15.07 -10.39
CA GLU A 151 22.40 -15.94 -11.35
C GLU A 151 23.58 -16.68 -10.68
N LYS A 152 23.60 -18.01 -10.75
CA LYS A 152 24.70 -18.85 -10.31
C LYS A 152 25.01 -19.87 -11.40
N SER A 153 26.24 -19.85 -11.92
CA SER A 153 26.70 -20.82 -12.92
C SER A 153 25.78 -20.96 -14.15
N GLU A 154 25.36 -19.83 -14.72
CA GLU A 154 24.43 -19.75 -15.87
C GLU A 154 23.00 -20.26 -15.58
N GLU A 155 22.66 -20.54 -14.33
CA GLU A 155 21.31 -20.88 -13.88
C GLU A 155 20.73 -19.79 -12.96
N TRP A 156 19.44 -19.49 -13.13
CA TRP A 156 18.72 -18.56 -12.26
C TRP A 156 18.20 -19.30 -11.03
N VAL A 157 18.65 -18.88 -9.84
CA VAL A 157 18.20 -19.43 -8.56
C VAL A 157 17.46 -18.39 -7.73
N ILE A 158 16.47 -18.84 -6.95
CA ILE A 158 15.81 -17.99 -5.96
C ILE A 158 16.76 -17.81 -4.78
N SER A 159 17.24 -16.58 -4.56
CA SER A 159 18.12 -16.27 -3.43
C SER A 159 17.36 -15.94 -2.16
N ASP A 160 16.18 -15.33 -2.29
CA ASP A 160 15.30 -15.01 -1.18
C ASP A 160 13.84 -14.98 -1.65
N ALA A 161 12.92 -15.39 -0.77
CA ALA A 161 11.49 -15.34 -1.05
C ALA A 161 10.72 -14.99 0.23
N SER A 162 9.87 -13.97 0.13
CA SER A 162 9.00 -13.51 1.20
C SER A 162 7.56 -13.56 0.73
N VAL A 163 6.68 -14.18 1.52
CA VAL A 163 5.24 -14.20 1.27
C VAL A 163 4.54 -13.52 2.44
N ALA A 164 3.69 -12.55 2.14
CA ALA A 164 2.85 -11.83 3.08
C ALA A 164 1.38 -12.15 2.80
N TYR A 165 0.59 -12.32 3.86
CA TYR A 165 -0.86 -12.48 3.77
C TYR A 165 -1.51 -11.39 4.64
N GLY A 166 -2.42 -10.62 4.07
CA GLY A 166 -3.26 -9.62 4.72
C GLY A 166 -4.70 -10.11 4.82
N GLY A 167 -5.39 -9.77 5.91
CA GLY A 167 -6.77 -10.21 6.18
C GLY A 167 -6.90 -11.53 6.94
N VAL A 168 -5.79 -12.25 7.20
CA VAL A 168 -5.78 -13.48 8.02
C VAL A 168 -5.51 -13.19 9.49
N ALA A 169 -6.10 -13.99 10.37
CA ALA A 169 -5.88 -13.99 11.82
C ALA A 169 -4.36 -14.03 12.15
N PRO A 170 -3.92 -13.49 13.31
CA PRO A 170 -2.50 -13.25 13.64
C PRO A 170 -1.59 -14.49 13.72
N LEU A 171 -2.09 -15.68 13.39
CA LEU A 171 -1.37 -16.95 13.44
C LEU A 171 -1.51 -17.71 12.11
N SER A 172 -0.38 -17.87 11.41
CA SER A 172 -0.29 -18.79 10.26
C SER A 172 -0.08 -20.22 10.78
N LEU A 173 -1.00 -21.13 10.46
CA LEU A 173 -0.85 -22.56 10.75
C LEU A 173 -0.33 -23.28 9.49
N CYS A 174 0.66 -24.15 9.65
CA CYS A 174 1.10 -25.03 8.56
C CYS A 174 -0.03 -25.99 8.19
N ALA A 175 -0.39 -26.01 6.90
CA ALA A 175 -1.28 -27.04 6.37
C ALA A 175 -0.60 -28.41 6.49
N ILE A 176 -1.20 -29.31 7.27
CA ILE A 176 -0.65 -30.63 7.59
C ILE A 176 -0.92 -31.62 6.43
N LYS A 177 -1.91 -31.32 5.59
CA LYS A 177 -2.23 -32.02 4.34
C LYS A 177 -2.84 -31.05 3.33
N THR A 178 -2.48 -31.21 2.07
CA THR A 178 -3.18 -30.67 0.91
C THR A 178 -4.01 -31.81 0.30
N GLU A 179 -5.32 -31.59 0.10
CA GLU A 179 -6.16 -32.48 -0.72
C GLU A 179 -5.79 -32.41 -2.20
#